data_AF-A0A7X3CN89-F1
#
_entry.id   AF-A0A7X3CN89-F1
#
_cell.length_a   1.000
_cell.length_b   1.000
_cell.length_c   1.000
_cell.angle_alpha   90.00
_cell.angle_beta   90.00
_cell.angle_gamma   90.00
#
_symmetry.space_group_name_H-M   'P 1'
#
loop_
_entity.id
_entity.type
_entity.pdbx_description
1 polymer ?
#
loop_
_entity_poly.entity_id
_entity_poly.type
_entity_poly.pdbx_seq_one_letter_code
_entity_poly.pdbx_strand_id
1 'polypeptide(L)'
;MEQPMDNKVVAAGVQIEPEPGGWRITIPAAGEGTEQPACSVLLLEADAPGPGRRLLQALAQQPLKLAALQEAGATAIAGLLPKTPPWQPAEGPPRSGSSSCSCAEASCGHAAQAARAGAAAWRAATPEQRLTLLGWTRETLLAAVLAAWAEAEPLPDAAEALRAALGPQQEEARARAGGPSIAEWLAEMAEQGGLHAPGPQFHDVQIQLDAVEPPPPDADAEALAKLLPGVRGAAKGLGLVREGVMQRAEELARQLGHKPR
;
A
#
# COMPACT_ATOMS: atom_id res chain seq x y z
N MET A 1 5.92 -6.46 22.77
CA MET A 1 5.84 -7.87 23.19
C MET A 1 5.77 -8.68 21.91
N GLU A 2 6.93 -8.97 21.31
CA GLU A 2 7.00 -9.72 20.05
C GLU A 2 6.56 -11.15 20.33
N GLN A 3 5.45 -11.57 19.73
CA GLN A 3 5.05 -12.97 19.75
C GLN A 3 6.10 -13.77 18.97
N PRO A 4 6.61 -14.89 19.50
CA PRO A 4 7.39 -15.81 18.70
C PRO A 4 6.45 -16.37 17.62
N MET A 5 6.58 -15.87 16.41
CA MET A 5 5.95 -16.51 15.26
C MET A 5 6.69 -17.83 15.08
N ASP A 6 5.98 -18.95 15.25
CA ASP A 6 6.44 -20.29 14.87
C ASP A 6 6.64 -20.33 13.34
N ASN A 7 7.70 -19.68 12.86
CA ASN A 7 8.06 -19.57 11.44
C ASN A 7 8.83 -20.81 10.97
N LYS A 8 8.38 -21.97 11.43
CA LYS A 8 8.94 -23.26 11.09
C LYS A 8 8.38 -23.70 9.73
N VAL A 9 9.26 -23.90 8.76
CA VAL A 9 8.89 -24.42 7.43
C VAL A 9 9.57 -25.75 7.19
N VAL A 10 8.81 -26.71 6.67
CA VAL A 10 9.36 -27.98 6.17
C VAL A 10 9.33 -27.95 4.65
N ALA A 11 10.50 -28.05 4.03
CA ALA A 11 10.67 -28.08 2.58
C ALA A 11 11.71 -29.14 2.20
N ALA A 12 11.40 -29.96 1.18
CA ALA A 12 12.24 -31.09 0.76
C ALA A 12 12.62 -32.05 1.92
N GLY A 13 11.73 -32.21 2.90
CA GLY A 13 11.97 -33.04 4.09
C GLY A 13 12.90 -32.42 5.13
N VAL A 14 13.37 -31.19 4.93
CA VAL A 14 14.23 -30.46 5.87
C VAL A 14 13.40 -29.40 6.57
N GLN A 15 13.55 -29.29 7.89
CA GLN A 15 12.94 -28.22 8.66
C GLN A 15 13.90 -27.03 8.74
N ILE A 16 13.40 -25.85 8.41
CA ILE A 16 14.08 -24.56 8.52
C ILE A 16 13.28 -23.72 9.50
N GLU A 17 13.95 -23.15 10.50
CA GLU A 17 13.35 -22.34 11.53
C GLU A 17 14.24 -21.13 11.84
N PRO A 18 13.74 -19.89 11.74
CA PRO A 18 14.51 -18.71 12.13
C PRO A 18 14.66 -18.66 13.66
N GLU A 19 15.87 -18.42 14.14
CA GLU A 19 16.19 -18.23 15.55
C GLU A 19 16.93 -16.89 15.74
N PRO A 20 16.97 -16.32 16.96
CA PRO A 20 17.77 -15.14 17.23
C PRO A 20 19.23 -15.34 16.81
N GLY A 21 19.69 -14.56 15.81
CA GLY A 21 21.05 -14.62 15.29
C GLY A 21 21.32 -15.68 14.21
N GLY A 22 20.30 -16.43 13.73
CA GLY A 22 20.52 -17.42 12.70
C GLY A 22 19.31 -18.25 12.29
N TRP A 23 19.58 -19.42 11.75
CA TRP A 23 18.61 -20.35 11.17
C TRP A 23 18.92 -21.77 11.62
N ARG A 24 17.98 -22.39 12.34
CA ARG A 24 18.06 -23.79 12.70
C ARG A 24 17.62 -24.64 11.53
N ILE A 25 18.55 -25.48 11.06
CA ILE A 25 18.30 -26.49 10.03
C ILE A 25 18.28 -27.85 10.68
N THR A 26 17.16 -28.56 10.55
CA THR A 26 16.96 -29.90 11.12
C THR A 26 16.73 -30.89 10.00
N ILE A 27 17.62 -31.89 9.91
CA ILE A 27 17.57 -32.97 8.92
C ILE A 27 17.01 -34.22 9.62
N PRO A 28 15.94 -34.84 9.12
CA PRO A 28 15.38 -36.05 9.71
C PRO A 28 16.33 -37.24 9.56
N ALA A 29 16.25 -38.19 10.49
CA ALA A 29 16.98 -39.46 10.39
C ALA A 29 16.44 -40.31 9.24
N ALA A 30 17.35 -41.02 8.55
CA ALA A 30 16.98 -41.97 7.50
C ALA A 30 16.49 -43.28 8.14
N GLY A 31 15.18 -43.35 8.41
CA GLY A 31 14.51 -44.55 8.94
C GLY A 31 13.16 -44.21 9.56
N GLU A 32 12.11 -44.97 9.23
CA GLU A 32 10.80 -44.83 9.87
C GLU A 32 10.91 -45.22 11.35
N GLY A 33 10.69 -44.27 12.27
CA GLY A 33 10.47 -44.57 13.69
C GLY A 33 11.46 -43.99 14.71
N THR A 34 12.45 -43.19 14.31
CA THR A 34 13.28 -42.45 15.29
C THR A 34 12.80 -41.00 15.39
N GLU A 35 12.24 -40.61 16.53
CA GLU A 35 11.85 -39.20 16.84
C GLU A 35 13.05 -38.25 16.88
N GLN A 36 14.29 -38.78 16.87
CA GLN A 36 15.51 -37.99 16.91
C GLN A 36 15.97 -37.60 15.50
N PRO A 37 16.24 -36.30 15.24
CA PRO A 37 16.78 -35.86 13.95
C PRO A 37 18.22 -36.35 13.75
N ALA A 38 18.61 -36.61 12.50
CA ALA A 38 20.00 -36.95 12.15
C ALA A 38 20.97 -35.85 12.56
N CYS A 39 20.58 -34.59 12.36
CA CYS A 39 21.31 -33.45 12.89
C CYS A 39 20.41 -32.20 12.97
N SER A 40 20.63 -31.39 14.00
CA SER A 40 20.09 -30.04 14.13
C SER A 40 21.25 -29.06 14.28
N VAL A 41 21.33 -28.08 13.38
CA VAL A 41 22.44 -27.11 13.30
C VAL A 41 21.90 -25.70 13.22
N LEU A 42 22.43 -24.79 14.04
CA LEU A 42 22.19 -23.35 13.92
C LEU A 42 23.23 -22.73 12.98
N LEU A 43 22.78 -22.16 11.87
CA LEU A 43 23.59 -21.41 10.91
C LEU A 43 23.40 -19.91 11.11
N LEU A 44 24.49 -19.15 11.24
CA LEU A 44 24.41 -17.71 11.47
C LEU A 44 23.95 -16.95 10.21
N GLU A 45 23.22 -15.85 10.44
CA GLU A 45 22.83 -14.91 9.38
C GLU A 45 24.07 -14.21 8.79
N ALA A 46 24.04 -13.92 7.49
CA ALA A 46 25.10 -13.11 6.87
C ALA A 46 25.02 -11.63 7.30
N ASP A 47 26.17 -10.96 7.46
CA ASP A 47 26.36 -9.60 8.03
C ASP A 47 25.64 -8.42 7.30
N ALA A 48 24.73 -8.69 6.38
CA ALA A 48 24.09 -7.70 5.54
C ALA A 48 22.68 -7.33 6.05
N PRO A 49 22.10 -6.16 5.71
CA PRO A 49 20.76 -5.80 6.19
C PRO A 49 19.79 -6.93 5.84
N GLY A 50 19.06 -7.37 6.88
CA GLY A 50 18.26 -8.58 6.84
C GLY A 50 17.37 -8.63 5.59
N PRO A 51 17.27 -9.79 4.93
CA PRO A 51 16.56 -9.95 3.66
C PRO A 51 15.13 -9.40 3.67
N GLY A 52 14.43 -9.45 4.83
CA GLY A 52 13.10 -8.88 5.00
C GLY A 52 13.04 -7.36 4.82
N ARG A 53 14.04 -6.61 5.30
CA ARG A 53 14.08 -5.14 5.17
C ARG A 53 14.26 -4.70 3.72
N ARG A 54 15.05 -5.45 2.94
CA ARG A 54 15.22 -5.20 1.50
C ARG A 54 13.94 -5.47 0.72
N LEU A 55 13.22 -6.53 1.08
CA LEU A 55 11.92 -6.84 0.48
C LEU A 55 10.93 -5.69 0.70
N LEU A 56 10.81 -5.20 1.94
CA LEU A 56 9.96 -4.06 2.27
C LEU A 56 10.33 -2.83 1.44
N GLN A 57 11.62 -2.46 1.40
CA GLN A 57 12.09 -1.30 0.63
C GLN A 57 11.81 -1.45 -0.88
N ALA A 58 12.02 -2.64 -1.44
CA ALA A 58 11.76 -2.90 -2.85
C ALA A 58 10.26 -2.80 -3.19
N LEU A 59 9.39 -3.28 -2.31
CA LEU A 59 7.93 -3.18 -2.48
C LEU A 59 7.42 -1.75 -2.32
N ALA A 60 7.97 -0.98 -1.37
CA ALA A 60 7.64 0.42 -1.19
C ALA A 60 7.97 1.26 -2.44
N GLN A 61 8.92 0.83 -3.28
CA GLN A 61 9.26 1.48 -4.54
C GLN A 61 8.45 0.96 -5.75
N GLN A 62 7.62 -0.08 -5.57
CA GLN A 62 6.90 -0.75 -6.66
C GLN A 62 5.42 -0.97 -6.31
N PRO A 63 4.56 0.08 -6.37
CA PRO A 63 3.15 -0.02 -5.96
C PRO A 63 2.35 -1.10 -6.71
N LEU A 64 2.65 -1.31 -7.99
CA LEU A 64 2.01 -2.36 -8.79
C LEU A 64 2.32 -3.78 -8.28
N LYS A 65 3.53 -4.00 -7.72
CA LYS A 65 3.90 -5.27 -7.11
C LYS A 65 3.21 -5.46 -5.76
N LEU A 66 2.95 -4.38 -5.03
CA LEU A 66 2.18 -4.41 -3.79
C LEU A 66 0.71 -4.80 -4.08
N ALA A 67 0.09 -4.21 -5.10
CA ALA A 67 -1.26 -4.60 -5.54
C ALA A 67 -1.31 -6.08 -5.98
N ALA A 68 -0.32 -6.52 -6.76
CA ALA A 68 -0.24 -7.91 -7.19
C ALA A 68 -0.04 -8.90 -6.01
N LEU A 69 0.71 -8.50 -4.97
CA LEU A 69 0.84 -9.25 -3.72
C LEU A 69 -0.52 -9.40 -3.01
N GLN A 70 -1.33 -8.34 -2.98
CA GLN A 70 -2.65 -8.37 -2.38
C GLN A 70 -3.58 -9.35 -3.10
N GLU A 71 -3.61 -9.30 -4.44
CA GLU A 71 -4.52 -10.10 -5.27
C GLU A 71 -4.08 -11.56 -5.42
N ALA A 72 -2.81 -11.81 -5.70
CA ALA A 72 -2.28 -13.12 -6.10
C ALA A 72 -1.28 -13.73 -5.10
N GLY A 73 -1.01 -13.05 -3.97
CA GLY A 73 -0.16 -13.57 -2.91
C GLY A 73 1.34 -13.53 -3.22
N ALA A 74 2.12 -14.34 -2.50
CA ALA A 74 3.59 -14.27 -2.56
C ALA A 74 4.15 -14.70 -3.92
N THR A 75 3.43 -15.52 -4.69
CA THR A 75 3.80 -15.87 -6.08
C THR A 75 3.98 -14.64 -6.97
N ALA A 76 3.17 -13.59 -6.82
CA ALA A 76 3.24 -12.37 -7.63
C ALA A 76 4.53 -11.56 -7.42
N ILE A 77 5.15 -11.72 -6.25
CA ILE A 77 6.40 -11.07 -5.85
C ILE A 77 7.58 -12.04 -5.81
N ALA A 78 7.46 -13.25 -6.38
CA ALA A 78 8.51 -14.25 -6.37
C ALA A 78 9.86 -13.74 -6.92
N GLY A 79 9.82 -12.77 -7.86
CA GLY A 79 11.02 -12.11 -8.40
C GLY A 79 11.74 -11.17 -7.42
N LEU A 80 11.06 -10.71 -6.36
CA LEU A 80 11.60 -9.86 -5.29
C LEU A 80 12.08 -10.67 -4.09
N LEU A 81 11.63 -11.92 -3.94
CA LEU A 81 12.07 -12.80 -2.86
C LEU A 81 13.53 -13.25 -3.07
N PRO A 82 14.34 -13.38 -2.00
CA PRO A 82 15.73 -13.83 -2.12
C PRO A 82 15.82 -15.23 -2.74
N LYS A 83 16.59 -15.34 -3.83
CA LYS A 83 16.87 -16.63 -4.49
C LYS A 83 17.88 -17.47 -3.71
N THR A 84 18.75 -16.81 -2.95
CA THR A 84 19.74 -17.44 -2.08
C THR A 84 19.28 -17.35 -0.63
N PRO A 85 19.56 -18.38 0.18
CA PRO A 85 19.26 -18.31 1.60
C PRO A 85 20.11 -17.23 2.30
N PRO A 86 19.62 -16.71 3.43
CA PRO A 86 20.28 -15.63 4.17
C PRO A 86 21.41 -16.07 5.12
N TRP A 87 21.60 -17.37 5.34
CA TRP A 87 22.73 -17.91 6.11
C TRP A 87 23.96 -18.13 5.24
N GLN A 88 25.15 -18.11 5.86
CA GLN A 88 26.40 -18.35 5.14
C GLN A 88 26.55 -19.83 4.75
N PRO A 89 27.07 -20.15 3.54
CA PRO A 89 27.49 -21.50 3.22
C PRO A 89 28.67 -21.88 4.12
N ALA A 90 28.70 -23.13 4.58
CA ALA A 90 29.79 -23.65 5.42
C ALA A 90 31.15 -23.78 4.68
N GLU A 91 31.24 -23.32 3.43
CA GLU A 91 32.46 -23.40 2.63
C GLU A 91 33.35 -22.19 2.90
N GLY A 92 34.28 -22.36 3.84
CA GLY A 92 35.30 -21.39 4.23
C GLY A 92 36.03 -21.84 5.50
N PRO A 93 37.22 -21.30 5.82
CA PRO A 93 37.86 -21.60 7.10
C PRO A 93 36.90 -21.24 8.25
N PRO A 94 36.74 -22.12 9.26
CA PRO A 94 35.79 -21.91 10.34
C PRO A 94 36.13 -20.59 11.03
N ARG A 95 35.28 -19.59 10.87
CA ARG A 95 35.33 -18.40 11.72
C ARG A 95 34.94 -18.84 13.13
N SER A 96 35.66 -18.35 14.14
CA SER A 96 35.34 -18.60 15.55
C SER A 96 33.88 -18.24 15.80
N GLY A 97 33.04 -19.26 16.08
CA GLY A 97 31.59 -19.12 16.30
C GLY A 97 30.64 -19.66 15.22
N SER A 98 31.15 -20.36 14.19
CA SER A 98 30.43 -20.59 12.91
C SER A 98 29.21 -21.52 12.89
N SER A 99 28.91 -22.30 13.93
CA SER A 99 27.65 -23.07 14.03
C SER A 99 27.64 -23.89 15.31
N SER A 100 26.50 -23.98 16.01
CA SER A 100 26.31 -24.98 17.07
C SER A 100 25.58 -26.19 16.50
N CYS A 101 26.17 -27.38 16.63
CA CYS A 101 25.55 -28.64 16.25
C CYS A 101 25.17 -29.43 17.49
N SER A 102 24.02 -30.12 17.45
CA SER A 102 23.59 -31.05 18.49
C SER A 102 24.50 -32.27 18.71
N CYS A 103 25.52 -32.47 17.86
CA CYS A 103 26.45 -33.61 17.90
C CYS A 103 27.51 -33.52 19.02
N ALA A 104 27.66 -32.34 19.67
CA ALA A 104 28.68 -32.03 20.68
C ALA A 104 30.17 -32.17 20.24
N GLU A 105 30.45 -32.58 19.00
CA GLU A 105 31.79 -32.66 18.44
C GLU A 105 32.23 -31.34 17.78
N ALA A 106 33.47 -30.90 18.08
CA ALA A 106 34.01 -29.61 17.64
C ALA A 106 34.26 -29.47 16.12
N SER A 107 34.09 -30.54 15.34
CA SER A 107 34.34 -30.55 13.89
C SER A 107 33.44 -31.51 13.10
N CYS A 108 32.20 -31.74 13.54
CA CYS A 108 31.30 -32.64 12.82
C CYS A 108 30.88 -32.04 11.45
N GLY A 109 30.87 -32.87 10.40
CA GLY A 109 30.49 -32.47 9.03
C GLY A 109 29.03 -32.03 8.86
N HIS A 110 28.24 -32.06 9.93
CA HIS A 110 26.83 -31.69 9.97
C HIS A 110 26.60 -30.23 9.61
N ALA A 111 27.51 -29.30 9.90
CA ALA A 111 27.34 -27.90 9.52
C ALA A 111 27.28 -27.71 8.00
N ALA A 112 28.20 -28.36 7.27
CA ALA A 112 28.19 -28.35 5.81
C ALA A 112 27.03 -29.16 5.21
N GLN A 113 26.61 -30.24 5.87
CA GLN A 113 25.42 -30.98 5.47
C GLN A 113 24.15 -30.15 5.63
N ALA A 114 23.97 -29.50 6.78
CA ALA A 114 22.86 -28.61 7.10
C ALA A 114 22.82 -27.39 6.17
N ALA A 115 23.96 -26.76 5.87
CA ALA A 115 24.01 -25.65 4.93
C ALA A 115 23.54 -26.06 3.52
N ARG A 116 23.98 -27.24 3.03
CA ARG A 116 23.57 -27.76 1.72
C ARG A 116 22.11 -28.19 1.69
N ALA A 117 21.66 -28.92 2.70
CA ALA A 117 20.28 -29.38 2.84
C ALA A 117 19.31 -28.19 2.99
N GLY A 118 19.65 -27.23 3.84
CA GLY A 118 18.92 -25.98 3.99
C GLY A 118 18.86 -25.20 2.68
N ALA A 119 19.98 -25.07 1.94
CA ALA A 119 19.98 -24.36 0.66
C ALA A 119 19.09 -25.04 -0.39
N ALA A 120 19.08 -26.38 -0.42
CA ALA A 120 18.17 -27.14 -1.28
C ALA A 120 16.70 -26.93 -0.87
N ALA A 121 16.42 -26.99 0.43
CA ALA A 121 15.09 -26.76 0.99
C ALA A 121 14.58 -25.33 0.74
N TRP A 122 15.44 -24.31 0.86
CA TRP A 122 15.13 -22.92 0.50
C TRP A 122 14.71 -22.79 -0.97
N ARG A 123 15.45 -23.44 -1.88
CA ARG A 123 15.14 -23.43 -3.32
C ARG A 123 13.85 -24.19 -3.63
N ALA A 124 13.56 -25.27 -2.90
CA ALA A 124 12.32 -26.03 -3.03
C ALA A 124 11.11 -25.34 -2.39
N ALA A 125 11.34 -24.43 -1.43
CA ALA A 125 10.27 -23.73 -0.73
C ALA A 125 9.44 -22.84 -1.68
N THR A 126 8.13 -22.84 -1.47
CA THR A 126 7.20 -21.97 -2.19
C THR A 126 7.46 -20.49 -1.85
N PRO A 127 7.04 -19.54 -2.70
CA PRO A 127 7.12 -18.11 -2.39
C PRO A 127 6.49 -17.75 -1.03
N GLU A 128 5.37 -18.37 -0.68
CA GLU A 128 4.67 -18.20 0.59
C GLU A 128 5.53 -18.68 1.75
N GLN A 129 6.12 -19.88 1.63
CA GLN A 129 7.02 -20.42 2.64
C GLN A 129 8.25 -19.54 2.85
N ARG A 130 8.83 -18.99 1.77
CA ARG A 130 9.95 -18.04 1.90
C ARG A 130 9.53 -16.75 2.57
N LEU A 131 8.32 -16.26 2.31
CA LEU A 131 7.79 -15.07 2.98
C LEU A 131 7.65 -15.30 4.49
N THR A 132 7.09 -16.45 4.90
CA THR A 132 6.98 -16.86 6.30
C THR A 132 8.34 -16.98 6.96
N LEU A 133 9.31 -17.60 6.29
CA LEU A 133 10.69 -17.70 6.80
C LEU A 133 11.29 -16.31 7.07
N LEU A 134 10.99 -15.32 6.22
CA LEU A 134 11.44 -13.94 6.41
C LEU A 134 10.71 -13.16 7.51
N GLY A 135 9.79 -13.81 8.25
CA GLY A 135 9.02 -13.18 9.32
C GLY A 135 7.79 -12.41 8.85
N TRP A 136 7.37 -12.59 7.59
CA TRP A 136 6.26 -11.86 7.01
C TRP A 136 5.08 -12.79 6.70
N THR A 137 3.88 -12.28 6.95
CA THR A 137 2.68 -12.71 6.23
C THR A 137 2.41 -11.71 5.12
N ARG A 138 1.48 -12.03 4.23
CA ARG A 138 1.01 -11.07 3.23
C ARG A 138 0.49 -9.80 3.89
N GLU A 139 -0.34 -9.97 4.92
CA GLU A 139 -1.03 -8.89 5.63
C GLU A 139 -0.03 -8.01 6.40
N THR A 140 0.92 -8.61 7.11
CA THR A 140 1.91 -7.84 7.87
C THR A 140 2.87 -7.09 6.95
N LEU A 141 3.24 -7.67 5.80
CA LEU A 141 4.08 -7.00 4.81
C LEU A 141 3.33 -5.84 4.12
N LEU A 142 2.07 -6.03 3.73
CA LEU A 142 1.23 -4.96 3.18
C LEU A 142 1.10 -3.80 4.17
N ALA A 143 0.75 -4.11 5.43
CA ALA A 143 0.62 -3.10 6.48
C ALA A 143 1.94 -2.35 6.72
N ALA A 144 3.07 -3.05 6.73
CA ALA A 144 4.38 -2.43 6.93
C ALA A 144 4.78 -1.49 5.78
N VAL A 145 4.45 -1.83 4.52
CA VAL A 145 4.70 -0.96 3.37
C VAL A 145 3.80 0.28 3.43
N LEU A 146 2.51 0.12 3.74
CA LEU A 146 1.58 1.25 3.88
C LEU A 146 1.99 2.17 5.02
N ALA A 147 2.41 1.62 6.17
CA ALA A 147 2.96 2.39 7.28
C ALA A 147 4.21 3.16 6.85
N ALA A 148 5.14 2.52 6.12
CA ALA A 148 6.33 3.19 5.62
C ALA A 148 6.03 4.35 4.67
N TRP A 149 4.98 4.26 3.85
CA TRP A 149 4.51 5.38 3.03
C TRP A 149 3.86 6.49 3.86
N ALA A 150 3.02 6.14 4.83
CA ALA A 150 2.39 7.12 5.71
C ALA A 150 3.41 7.92 6.54
N GLU A 151 4.50 7.28 6.98
CA GLU A 151 5.60 7.95 7.68
C GLU A 151 6.44 8.83 6.74
N ALA A 152 6.57 8.44 5.47
CA ALA A 152 7.34 9.22 4.48
C ALA A 152 6.60 10.50 4.05
N GLU A 153 5.27 10.44 3.95
CA GLU A 153 4.41 11.58 3.65
C GLU A 153 3.28 11.65 4.69
N PRO A 154 3.56 12.22 5.88
CA PRO A 154 2.54 12.36 6.90
C PRO A 154 1.43 13.27 6.37
N LEU A 155 0.22 12.71 6.30
CA LEU A 155 -0.95 13.50 5.96
C LEU A 155 -1.22 14.49 7.10
N PRO A 156 -1.68 15.72 6.77
CA PRO A 156 -2.17 16.65 7.79
C PRO A 156 -3.31 16.00 8.57
N ASP A 157 -3.51 16.45 9.81
CA ASP A 157 -4.63 15.99 10.63
C ASP A 157 -5.94 16.09 9.83
N ALA A 158 -6.68 14.97 9.76
CA ALA A 158 -7.84 14.88 8.88
C ALA A 158 -8.92 15.93 9.22
N ALA A 159 -9.06 16.28 10.50
CA ALA A 159 -10.01 17.30 10.94
C ALA A 159 -9.53 18.71 10.61
N GLU A 160 -8.23 18.99 10.70
CA GLU A 160 -7.64 20.24 10.22
C GLU A 160 -7.72 20.40 8.70
N ALA A 161 -7.40 19.34 7.95
CA ALA A 161 -7.47 19.33 6.49
C ALA A 161 -8.91 19.53 6.00
N LEU A 162 -9.89 18.90 6.65
CA LEU A 162 -11.31 19.09 6.34
C LEU A 162 -11.77 20.52 6.62
N ARG A 163 -11.41 21.09 7.77
CA ARG A 163 -11.72 22.50 8.12
C ARG A 163 -11.11 23.47 7.11
N ALA A 164 -9.87 23.24 6.70
CA ALA A 164 -9.20 24.04 5.69
C ALA A 164 -9.88 23.95 4.31
N ALA A 165 -10.32 22.75 3.91
CA ALA A 165 -10.97 22.51 2.62
C ALA A 165 -12.40 23.09 2.54
N LEU A 166 -13.15 23.05 3.63
CA LEU A 166 -14.52 23.57 3.69
C LEU A 166 -14.56 25.10 3.72
N GLY A 167 -13.54 25.72 4.33
CA GLY A 167 -13.50 27.16 4.56
C GLY A 167 -14.55 27.64 5.58
N PRO A 168 -14.32 28.77 6.27
CA PRO A 168 -15.21 29.24 7.34
C PRO A 168 -16.64 29.51 6.88
N GLN A 169 -16.83 29.86 5.60
CA GLN A 169 -18.15 30.24 5.07
C GLN A 169 -19.11 29.06 4.85
N GLN A 170 -18.62 27.84 4.61
CA GLN A 170 -19.51 26.67 4.46
C GLN A 170 -20.06 26.18 5.81
N GLU A 171 -19.28 26.27 6.88
CA GLU A 171 -19.73 25.93 8.22
C GLU A 171 -20.77 26.94 8.72
N GLU A 172 -20.53 28.24 8.50
CA GLU A 172 -21.49 29.30 8.83
C GLU A 172 -22.79 29.22 8.01
N ALA A 173 -22.71 28.91 6.71
CA ALA A 173 -23.88 28.72 5.87
C ALA A 173 -24.72 27.50 6.29
N ARG A 174 -24.10 26.39 6.69
CA ARG A 174 -24.79 25.20 7.19
C ARG A 174 -25.36 25.37 8.60
N ALA A 175 -24.63 26.05 9.48
CA ALA A 175 -25.12 26.40 10.82
C ALA A 175 -26.37 27.28 10.73
N ARG A 176 -26.42 28.22 9.77
CA ARG A 176 -27.61 29.02 9.45
C ARG A 176 -28.76 28.19 8.85
N ALA A 177 -28.45 27.11 8.13
CA ALA A 177 -29.42 26.21 7.53
C ALA A 177 -29.94 25.11 8.50
N GLY A 178 -29.39 25.01 9.72
CA GLY A 178 -29.89 24.14 10.79
C GLY A 178 -29.66 22.63 10.57
N GLY A 179 -28.73 22.24 9.70
CA GLY A 179 -28.38 20.82 9.48
C GLY A 179 -27.22 20.35 10.38
N PRO A 180 -27.08 19.03 10.62
CA PRO A 180 -25.93 18.48 11.33
C PRO A 180 -24.63 18.82 10.59
N SER A 181 -23.55 19.02 11.34
CA SER A 181 -22.24 19.22 10.72
C SER A 181 -21.85 18.00 9.89
N ILE A 182 -20.99 18.18 8.88
CA ILE A 182 -20.49 17.04 8.08
C ILE A 182 -19.82 16.00 8.99
N ALA A 183 -19.12 16.45 10.03
CA ALA A 183 -18.47 15.56 11.00
C ALA A 183 -19.49 14.75 11.80
N GLU A 184 -20.57 15.36 12.28
CA GLU A 184 -21.66 14.65 12.95
C GLU A 184 -22.39 13.70 12.00
N TRP A 185 -22.67 14.13 10.78
CA TRP A 185 -23.27 13.27 9.76
C TRP A 185 -22.38 12.08 9.42
N LEU A 186 -21.06 12.28 9.27
CA LEU A 186 -20.10 11.20 9.01
C LEU A 186 -19.97 10.26 10.21
N ALA A 187 -19.96 10.78 11.44
CA ALA A 187 -19.94 9.97 12.65
C ALA A 187 -21.20 9.12 12.78
N GLU A 188 -22.36 9.71 12.52
CA GLU A 188 -23.66 9.01 12.49
C GLU A 188 -23.67 7.92 11.40
N MET A 189 -23.22 8.24 10.18
CA MET A 189 -23.13 7.28 9.09
C MET A 189 -22.11 6.16 9.37
N ALA A 190 -21.02 6.45 10.10
CA ALA A 190 -20.05 5.44 10.54
C ALA A 190 -20.65 4.50 11.59
N GLU A 191 -21.38 5.04 12.57
CA GLU A 191 -22.08 4.27 13.60
C GLU A 191 -23.17 3.38 13.01
N GLN A 192 -23.90 3.88 12.01
CA GLN A 192 -24.92 3.12 11.28
C GLN A 192 -24.33 2.16 10.23
N GLY A 193 -22.99 2.08 10.11
CA GLY A 193 -22.31 1.26 9.12
C GLY A 193 -22.57 1.68 7.67
N GLY A 194 -23.11 2.87 7.43
CA GLY A 194 -23.54 3.36 6.12
C GLY A 194 -22.46 4.09 5.31
N LEU A 195 -21.21 4.13 5.76
CA LEU A 195 -20.11 4.81 5.03
C LEU A 195 -19.92 4.30 3.59
N HIS A 196 -20.35 3.08 3.31
CA HIS A 196 -20.25 2.44 1.99
C HIS A 196 -21.55 2.54 1.17
N ALA A 197 -22.60 3.19 1.69
CA ALA A 197 -23.81 3.43 0.92
C ALA A 197 -23.55 4.49 -0.15
N PRO A 198 -24.10 4.33 -1.37
CA PRO A 198 -24.04 5.37 -2.37
C PRO A 198 -24.71 6.64 -1.82
N GLY A 199 -24.06 7.78 -2.04
CA GLY A 199 -24.61 9.08 -1.65
C GLY A 199 -25.93 9.41 -2.36
N PRO A 200 -26.59 10.51 -1.96
CA PRO A 200 -27.83 10.96 -2.61
C PRO A 200 -27.65 11.03 -4.13
N GLN A 201 -28.65 10.57 -4.87
CA GLN A 201 -28.64 10.62 -6.32
C GLN A 201 -28.87 12.07 -6.77
N PHE A 202 -28.47 12.41 -8.00
CA PHE A 202 -28.62 13.79 -8.49
C PHE A 202 -30.05 14.33 -8.47
N HIS A 203 -31.06 13.45 -8.51
CA HIS A 203 -32.47 13.85 -8.43
C HIS A 203 -32.93 14.19 -7.00
N ASP A 204 -32.15 13.81 -5.98
CA ASP A 204 -32.43 14.10 -4.57
C ASP A 204 -31.88 15.47 -4.14
N VAL A 205 -31.02 16.08 -4.96
CA VAL A 205 -30.39 17.37 -4.65
C VAL A 205 -31.25 18.52 -5.16
N GLN A 206 -31.87 19.26 -4.24
CA GLN A 206 -32.52 20.53 -4.56
C GLN A 206 -31.47 21.65 -4.57
N ILE A 207 -31.09 22.12 -5.75
CA ILE A 207 -30.20 23.27 -5.90
C ILE A 207 -31.04 24.55 -5.87
N GLN A 208 -30.91 25.32 -4.79
CA GLN A 208 -31.40 26.71 -4.76
C GLN A 208 -30.29 27.60 -5.35
N LEU A 209 -30.60 28.23 -6.47
CA LEU A 209 -29.73 29.23 -7.08
C LEU A 209 -30.22 30.60 -6.61
N ASP A 210 -29.46 31.22 -5.72
CA ASP A 210 -29.67 32.63 -5.41
C ASP A 210 -29.31 33.49 -6.62
N ALA A 211 -30.06 34.57 -6.83
CA ALA A 211 -29.74 35.54 -7.86
C ALA A 211 -28.45 36.27 -7.49
N VAL A 212 -27.32 35.78 -7.98
CA VAL A 212 -26.03 36.46 -7.88
C VAL A 212 -26.03 37.57 -8.96
N GLU A 213 -25.77 38.80 -8.52
CA GLU A 213 -25.57 39.92 -9.45
C GLU A 213 -24.42 39.55 -10.40
N PRO A 214 -24.62 39.61 -11.73
CA PRO A 214 -23.63 39.11 -12.66
C PRO A 214 -22.31 39.87 -12.44
N PRO A 215 -21.18 39.16 -12.24
CA PRO A 215 -19.90 39.82 -12.16
C PRO A 215 -19.67 40.63 -13.44
N PRO A 216 -18.92 41.76 -13.38
CA PRO A 216 -18.55 42.49 -14.58
C PRO A 216 -17.88 41.53 -15.58
N PRO A 217 -18.04 41.74 -16.89
CA PRO A 217 -17.50 40.83 -17.89
C PRO A 217 -15.97 40.88 -17.87
N ASP A 218 -15.35 39.95 -17.15
CA ASP A 218 -13.89 39.92 -16.92
C ASP A 218 -13.08 39.41 -18.12
N ALA A 219 -13.75 38.98 -19.21
CA ALA A 219 -13.06 38.48 -20.39
C ALA A 219 -13.33 39.36 -21.63
N ASP A 220 -12.41 40.29 -21.89
CA ASP A 220 -12.31 40.97 -23.18
C ASP A 220 -11.93 39.94 -24.27
N ALA A 221 -12.67 39.92 -25.39
CA ALA A 221 -12.41 39.02 -26.50
C ALA A 221 -10.99 39.21 -27.08
N GLU A 222 -10.43 40.41 -26.96
CA GLU A 222 -9.03 40.67 -27.33
C GLU A 222 -8.02 40.02 -26.38
N ALA A 223 -8.29 40.00 -25.08
CA ALA A 223 -7.41 39.36 -24.10
C ALA A 223 -7.33 37.85 -24.34
N LEU A 224 -8.47 37.21 -24.66
CA LEU A 224 -8.52 35.79 -25.00
C LEU A 224 -7.89 35.49 -26.36
N ALA A 225 -8.03 36.38 -27.35
CA ALA A 225 -7.41 36.20 -28.67
C ALA A 225 -5.87 36.14 -28.62
N LYS A 226 -5.24 36.80 -27.63
CA LYS A 226 -3.78 36.73 -27.40
C LYS A 226 -3.28 35.33 -27.04
N LEU A 227 -4.17 34.45 -26.54
CA LEU A 227 -3.85 33.05 -26.23
C LEU A 227 -3.88 32.14 -27.47
N LEU A 228 -4.31 32.66 -28.63
CA LEU A 228 -4.43 31.90 -29.89
C LEU A 228 -3.55 32.49 -31.01
N PRO A 229 -2.22 32.58 -30.82
CA PRO A 229 -1.33 33.13 -31.85
C PRO A 229 -1.35 32.22 -33.09
N GLY A 230 -1.71 32.79 -34.24
CA GLY A 230 -1.77 32.09 -35.53
C GLY A 230 -3.19 31.85 -36.07
N VAL A 231 -4.24 32.06 -35.26
CA VAL A 231 -5.63 31.95 -35.71
C VAL A 231 -6.11 33.31 -36.24
N ARG A 232 -6.26 33.44 -37.57
CA ARG A 232 -6.77 34.67 -38.19
C ARG A 232 -8.22 34.93 -37.74
N GLY A 233 -8.47 36.12 -37.21
CA GLY A 233 -9.81 36.55 -36.79
C GLY A 233 -10.29 35.96 -35.46
N ALA A 234 -9.39 35.44 -34.62
CA ALA A 234 -9.72 34.85 -33.32
C ALA A 234 -10.60 35.77 -32.45
N ALA A 235 -10.27 37.06 -32.34
CA ALA A 235 -11.06 38.02 -31.57
C ALA A 235 -12.50 38.14 -32.08
N LYS A 236 -12.70 38.18 -33.41
CA LYS A 236 -14.03 38.24 -34.02
C LYS A 236 -14.83 36.95 -33.79
N GLY A 237 -14.18 35.80 -33.92
CA GLY A 237 -14.81 34.50 -33.66
C GLY A 237 -15.25 34.37 -32.19
N LEU A 238 -14.38 34.76 -31.25
CA LEU A 238 -14.70 34.76 -29.82
C LEU A 238 -15.82 35.74 -29.47
N GLY A 239 -15.87 36.90 -30.13
CA GLY A 239 -16.99 37.85 -30.01
C GLY A 239 -18.34 37.23 -30.40
N LEU A 240 -18.40 36.55 -31.55
CA LEU A 240 -19.62 35.87 -32.01
C LEU A 240 -20.04 34.72 -31.07
N VAL A 241 -19.07 33.97 -30.54
CA VAL A 241 -19.35 32.91 -29.54
C VAL A 241 -19.94 33.54 -28.28
N ARG A 242 -19.35 34.63 -27.78
CA ARG A 242 -19.85 35.34 -26.60
C ARG A 242 -21.28 35.83 -26.81
N GLU A 243 -21.57 36.50 -27.92
CA GLU A 243 -22.92 36.96 -28.26
C GLU A 243 -23.92 35.81 -28.32
N GLY A 244 -23.57 34.71 -28.99
CA GLY A 244 -24.44 33.54 -29.12
C GLY A 244 -24.64 32.77 -27.81
N VAL A 245 -23.70 32.83 -26.87
CA VAL A 245 -23.85 32.27 -25.53
C VAL A 245 -24.75 33.16 -24.68
N MET A 246 -24.58 34.49 -24.74
CA MET A 246 -25.43 35.44 -24.03
C MET A 246 -26.90 35.34 -24.47
N GLN A 247 -27.16 35.29 -25.77
CA GLN A 247 -28.52 35.13 -26.30
C GLN A 247 -29.17 33.82 -25.82
N ARG A 248 -28.41 32.71 -25.81
CA ARG A 248 -28.91 31.42 -25.32
C ARG A 248 -29.15 31.42 -23.81
N ALA A 249 -28.27 32.08 -23.04
CA ALA A 249 -28.45 32.25 -21.61
C ALA A 249 -29.72 33.06 -21.30
N GLU A 250 -29.98 34.15 -22.03
CA GLU A 250 -31.21 34.95 -21.91
C GLU A 250 -32.47 34.17 -22.31
N GLU A 251 -32.39 33.32 -23.34
CA GLU A 251 -33.49 32.45 -23.74
C GLU A 251 -33.78 31.38 -22.67
N LEU A 252 -32.75 30.74 -22.13
CA LEU A 252 -32.88 29.78 -21.05
C LEU A 252 -33.43 30.43 -19.77
N ALA A 253 -32.95 31.62 -19.42
CA ALA A 253 -33.44 32.38 -18.27
C ALA A 253 -34.94 32.71 -18.41
N ARG A 254 -35.39 33.09 -19.61
CA ARG A 254 -36.82 33.29 -19.89
C ARG A 254 -37.64 32.01 -19.76
N GLN A 255 -37.13 30.87 -20.24
CA GLN A 255 -37.81 29.58 -20.10
C GLN A 255 -37.94 29.14 -18.63
N LEU A 256 -36.88 29.36 -17.83
CA LEU A 256 -36.88 29.05 -16.41
C LEU A 256 -37.77 30.00 -15.60
N GLY A 257 -37.89 31.28 -16.01
CA GLY A 257 -38.78 32.27 -15.39
C GLY A 257 -40.27 32.14 -15.77
N HIS A 258 -40.61 31.37 -16.80
CA HIS A 258 -42.00 31.14 -17.25
C HIS A 258 -42.60 29.82 -16.78
N LYS A 259 -41.89 29.03 -15.97
CA LYS A 259 -42.48 27.83 -15.36
C LYS A 259 -43.40 28.28 -14.20
N PRO A 260 -44.74 28.12 -14.29
CA PRO A 260 -45.60 28.41 -13.16
C PRO A 260 -45.23 27.47 -12.01
N ARG A 261 -45.13 28.04 -10.80
CA ARG A 261 -45.01 27.28 -9.55
C ARG A 261 -46.20 26.36 -9.35
#